data_AF-A0A535PBR2-F1
#
_entry.id   AF-A0A535PBR2-F1
#
_cell.length_a   1.000
_cell.length_b   1.000
_cell.length_c   1.000
_cell.angle_alpha   90.00
_cell.angle_beta   90.00
_cell.angle_gamma   90.00
#
_symmetry.space_group_name_H-M   'P 1'
#
loop_
_entity.id
_entity.type
_entity.pdbx_description
1 polymer ?
#
loop_
_entity_poly.entity_id
_entity_poly.type
_entity_poly.pdbx_seq_one_letter_code
_entity_poly.pdbx_strand_id
1 'polypeptide(L)'
;MLNSAILPHHTKWFQLFEQLRIIVIDELHTYRGLFGSHVANVLRRLFRLCRHYGSNPIVVCCSATIGNPAELARILTGRPARLVDRNGAPSGERHILLVDPPIIDGATGTRGSALTLAE
;
A
#
# COMPACT_ATOMS: atom_id res chain seq x y z
N MET A 1 3.95 12.62 -11.15
CA MET A 1 3.92 13.91 -10.42
C MET A 1 5.17 14.14 -9.56
N LEU A 2 5.40 13.37 -8.48
CA LEU A 2 6.54 13.61 -7.57
C LEU A 2 7.91 13.57 -8.28
N ASN A 3 8.20 12.48 -9.00
CA ASN A 3 9.48 12.29 -9.71
C ASN A 3 9.75 13.34 -10.79
N SER A 4 8.73 13.68 -11.58
CA SER A 4 8.88 14.46 -12.82
C SER A 4 8.64 15.96 -12.64
N ALA A 5 7.95 16.40 -11.58
CA ALA A 5 7.59 17.80 -11.40
C ALA A 5 8.08 18.40 -10.08
N ILE A 6 7.82 17.73 -8.94
CA ILE A 6 8.13 18.33 -7.63
C ILE A 6 9.62 18.23 -7.32
N LEU A 7 10.20 17.02 -7.39
CA LEU A 7 11.61 16.82 -7.01
C LEU A 7 12.61 17.54 -7.92
N PRO A 8 12.46 17.60 -9.26
CA PRO A 8 13.40 18.33 -10.13
C PRO A 8 13.29 19.86 -9.97
N HIS A 9 12.15 20.37 -9.52
CA HIS A 9 11.90 21.79 -9.33
C HIS A 9 11.78 22.16 -7.85
N HIS A 10 12.51 21.45 -6.97
CA HIS A 10 12.40 21.58 -5.52
C HIS A 10 12.63 23.02 -5.00
N THR A 11 13.37 23.86 -5.72
CA THR A 11 13.53 25.29 -5.41
C THR A 11 12.23 26.07 -5.45
N LYS A 12 11.27 25.69 -6.30
CA LYS A 12 9.91 26.28 -6.32
C LYS A 12 9.05 25.81 -5.14
N TRP A 13 9.45 24.71 -4.49
CA TRP A 13 8.73 24.07 -3.39
C TRP A 13 9.48 24.20 -2.06
N PHE A 14 10.42 25.15 -1.93
CA PHE A 14 11.30 25.24 -0.77
C PHE A 14 10.52 25.38 0.55
N GLN A 15 9.46 26.20 0.59
CA GLN A 15 8.62 26.40 1.78
C GLN A 15 7.99 25.09 2.25
N LEU A 16 7.51 24.25 1.32
CA LEU A 16 6.99 22.93 1.65
C LEU A 16 8.08 22.06 2.27
N PHE A 17 9.27 22.02 1.67
CA PHE A 17 10.36 21.16 2.14
C PHE A 17 10.96 21.62 3.48
N GLU A 18 11.02 22.92 3.77
CA GLU A 18 11.49 23.45 5.06
C GLU A 18 10.54 23.07 6.21
N GLN A 19 9.24 23.02 5.95
CA GLN A 19 8.21 22.79 6.97
C GLN A 19 7.65 21.36 6.97
N LEU A 20 8.17 20.45 6.14
CA LEU A 20 7.60 19.12 5.97
C LEU A 20 7.79 18.26 7.24
N ARG A 21 6.67 17.92 7.90
CA ARG A 21 6.67 17.11 9.13
C ARG A 21 6.25 15.66 8.91
N ILE A 22 5.40 15.39 7.92
CA ILE A 22 4.80 14.07 7.70
C ILE A 22 4.74 13.80 6.19
N ILE A 23 5.05 12.57 5.80
CA ILE A 23 4.82 12.02 4.46
C ILE A 23 3.90 10.81 4.61
N VAL A 24 2.78 10.81 3.89
CA VAL A 24 1.85 9.68 3.84
C VAL A 24 2.10 8.90 2.56
N ILE A 25 2.26 7.58 2.67
CA ILE A 25 2.35 6.64 1.56
C ILE A 25 1.15 5.71 1.65
N ASP A 26 0.14 5.99 0.85
CA ASP A 26 -1.04 5.12 0.78
C ASP A 26 -0.78 3.93 -0.14
N GLU A 27 -1.53 2.85 0.06
CA GLU A 27 -1.48 1.63 -0.76
C GLU A 27 -0.08 1.07 -0.98
N LEU A 28 0.71 1.00 0.09
CA LEU A 28 2.10 0.52 0.10
C LEU A 28 2.28 -0.79 -0.67
N HIS A 29 1.30 -1.70 -0.55
CA HIS A 29 1.28 -3.01 -1.20
C HIS A 29 1.34 -2.97 -2.74
N THR A 30 1.00 -1.83 -3.34
CA THR A 30 1.10 -1.61 -4.80
C THR A 30 2.54 -1.35 -5.25
N TYR A 31 3.39 -0.83 -4.37
CA TYR A 31 4.78 -0.44 -4.67
C TYR A 31 5.75 -1.61 -4.53
N ARG A 32 5.54 -2.66 -5.32
CA ARG A 32 6.38 -3.88 -5.36
C ARG A 32 7.01 -4.13 -6.72
N GLY A 33 7.96 -5.06 -6.79
CA GLY A 33 8.67 -5.41 -8.01
C GLY A 33 9.42 -4.23 -8.64
N LEU A 34 9.49 -4.19 -9.98
CA LEU A 34 10.18 -3.13 -10.71
C LEU A 34 9.65 -1.72 -10.39
N PHE A 35 8.32 -1.60 -10.30
CA PHE A 35 7.68 -0.33 -9.97
C PHE A 35 8.05 0.12 -8.55
N GLY A 36 8.01 -0.80 -7.58
CA GLY A 36 8.47 -0.55 -6.21
C GLY A 36 9.93 -0.09 -6.14
N SER A 37 10.83 -0.73 -6.90
CA SER A 37 12.24 -0.33 -6.99
C SER A 37 12.41 1.10 -7.50
N HIS A 38 11.61 1.51 -8.48
CA HIS A 38 11.62 2.90 -8.95
C HIS A 38 11.11 3.86 -7.86
N VAL A 39 9.98 3.54 -7.21
CA VAL A 39 9.42 4.35 -6.12
C VAL A 39 10.41 4.49 -4.95
N ALA A 40 11.11 3.42 -4.57
CA ALA A 40 12.16 3.48 -3.53
C ALA A 40 13.22 4.54 -3.86
N ASN A 41 13.68 4.60 -5.11
CA ASN A 41 14.65 5.61 -5.54
C ASN A 41 14.08 7.04 -5.55
N VAL A 42 12.80 7.20 -5.89
CA VAL A 42 12.11 8.49 -5.78
C VAL A 42 12.03 8.93 -4.31
N LEU A 43 11.70 8.02 -3.38
CA LEU A 43 11.67 8.32 -1.95
C LEU A 43 13.06 8.67 -1.39
N ARG A 44 14.13 7.97 -1.83
CA ARG A 44 15.51 8.33 -1.45
C ARG A 44 15.85 9.77 -1.86
N ARG A 45 15.45 10.19 -3.06
CA ARG A 45 15.63 11.58 -3.53
C ARG A 45 14.80 12.56 -2.71
N LEU A 46 13.55 12.21 -2.43
CA LEU A 46 12.67 13.01 -1.56
C LEU A 46 13.29 13.23 -0.19
N PHE A 47 13.75 12.17 0.48
CA PHE A 47 14.36 12.28 1.82
C PHE A 47 15.67 13.05 1.81
N ARG A 48 16.46 12.94 0.73
CA ARG A 48 17.66 13.77 0.57
C ARG A 48 17.32 15.25 0.48
N LEU A 49 16.27 15.61 -0.26
CA LEU A 49 15.81 17.00 -0.34
C LEU A 49 15.22 17.51 0.98
N CYS A 50 14.45 16.68 1.70
CA CYS A 50 13.97 17.05 3.04
C CYS A 50 15.16 17.44 3.93
N ARG A 51 16.19 16.59 4.00
CA ARG A 51 17.41 16.88 4.77
C ARG A 51 18.15 18.13 4.28
N HIS A 52 18.20 18.36 2.97
CA HIS A 52 18.82 19.55 2.39
C HIS A 52 18.13 20.84 2.86
N TYR A 53 16.80 20.85 2.95
CA TYR A 53 16.01 21.97 3.47
C TYR A 53 15.81 21.93 5.00
N GLY A 54 16.54 21.08 5.73
CA GLY A 54 16.51 21.03 7.19
C GLY A 54 15.35 20.25 7.82
N SER A 55 14.51 19.58 7.03
CA SER A 55 13.40 18.76 7.54
C SER A 55 13.74 17.27 7.60
N ASN A 56 13.17 16.58 8.59
CA ASN A 56 13.22 15.12 8.70
C ASN A 56 11.82 14.56 9.02
N PRO A 57 10.92 14.50 8.02
CA PRO A 57 9.53 14.13 8.24
C PRO A 57 9.36 12.69 8.69
N ILE A 58 8.32 12.42 9.48
CA ILE A 58 7.84 11.07 9.81
C ILE A 58 7.14 10.48 8.58
N VAL A 59 7.33 9.19 8.33
CA VAL A 59 6.64 8.49 7.24
C VAL A 59 5.53 7.63 7.84
N VAL A 60 4.31 7.80 7.33
CA VAL A 60 3.14 7.01 7.69
C VAL A 60 2.71 6.25 6.45
N CYS A 61 2.61 4.92 6.55
CA CYS A 61 2.21 4.08 5.43
C CYS A 61 0.87 3.40 5.73
N CYS A 62 0.02 3.31 4.71
CA CYS A 62 -1.18 2.48 4.70
C CYS A 62 -0.97 1.33 3.71
N SER A 63 -1.54 0.16 3.99
CA SER A 63 -1.40 -1.04 3.16
C SER A 63 -2.63 -1.94 3.32
N ALA A 64 -2.96 -2.69 2.28
CA ALA A 64 -3.80 -3.87 2.42
C ALA A 64 -3.10 -4.95 3.27
N THR A 65 -3.89 -5.93 3.71
CA THR A 65 -3.42 -7.12 4.43
C THR A 65 -2.47 -7.93 3.54
N ILE A 66 -1.17 -7.85 3.82
CA ILE A 66 -0.12 -8.62 3.16
C ILE A 66 0.75 -9.30 4.22
N GLY A 67 1.53 -10.31 3.82
CA GLY A 67 2.34 -11.08 4.77
C GLY A 67 3.52 -10.31 5.40
N ASN A 68 4.03 -9.27 4.73
CA ASN A 68 5.26 -8.58 5.14
C ASN A 68 5.21 -7.02 5.03
N PRO A 69 4.18 -6.34 5.57
CA PRO A 69 3.98 -4.91 5.36
C PRO A 69 5.10 -4.05 5.98
N ALA A 70 5.58 -4.42 7.17
CA ALA A 70 6.68 -3.71 7.83
C ALA A 70 8.01 -3.88 7.09
N GLU A 71 8.25 -5.04 6.48
CA GLU A 71 9.43 -5.27 5.66
C GLU A 71 9.38 -4.45 4.37
N LEU A 72 8.25 -4.47 3.66
CA LEU A 72 8.05 -3.67 2.46
C LEU A 72 8.25 -2.18 2.75
N ALA A 73 7.70 -1.67 3.87
CA ALA A 73 7.89 -0.28 4.28
C ALA A 73 9.37 0.04 4.53
N ARG A 74 10.12 -0.84 5.19
CA ARG A 74 11.56 -0.66 5.42
C ARG A 74 12.35 -0.63 4.13
N ILE A 75 12.08 -1.57 3.21
CA ILE A 75 12.78 -1.64 1.92
C ILE A 75 12.48 -0.40 1.07
N LEU A 76 11.21 0.00 1.00
CA LEU A 76 10.78 1.12 0.17
C LEU A 76 11.29 2.47 0.70
N THR A 77 11.27 2.67 2.02
CA THR A 77 11.63 3.95 2.64
C THR A 77 13.09 4.03 3.09
N GLY A 78 13.77 2.91 3.29
CA GLY A 78 15.10 2.84 3.91
C GLY A 78 15.12 3.31 5.37
N ARG A 79 13.97 3.26 6.06
CA ARG A 79 13.79 3.71 7.45
C ARG A 79 13.20 2.58 8.30
N PRO A 80 13.40 2.58 9.63
CA PRO A 80 12.74 1.62 10.51
C PRO A 80 11.22 1.78 10.41
N ALA A 81 10.48 0.67 10.50
CA ALA A 81 9.02 0.65 10.43
C ALA A 81 8.45 0.02 11.71
N ARG A 82 7.42 0.64 12.26
CA ARG A 82 6.60 0.10 13.35
C ARG A 82 5.24 -0.28 12.78
N LEU A 83 4.90 -1.57 12.84
CA LEU A 83 3.60 -2.06 12.37
C LEU A 83 2.51 -1.70 13.40
N VAL A 84 1.38 -1.21 12.90
CA VAL A 84 0.15 -1.05 13.67
C VAL A 84 -0.84 -2.07 13.12
N ASP A 85 -1.00 -3.18 13.84
CA ASP A 85 -1.73 -4.36 13.34
C ASP A 85 -3.11 -4.54 13.99
N ARG A 86 -3.24 -4.11 15.25
CA ARG A 86 -4.51 -4.26 15.97
C ARG A 86 -5.59 -3.36 15.37
N ASN A 87 -6.55 -3.96 14.69
CA ASN A 87 -7.77 -3.29 14.28
C ASN A 87 -8.73 -3.16 15.47
N GLY A 88 -9.06 -1.93 15.86
CA GLY A 88 -10.03 -1.62 16.92
C GLY A 88 -11.40 -1.18 16.42
N ALA A 89 -11.65 -1.22 15.11
CA ALA A 89 -12.93 -0.83 14.54
C ALA A 89 -14.05 -1.83 14.91
N PRO A 90 -15.30 -1.36 15.10
CA PRO A 90 -16.43 -2.25 15.30
C PRO A 90 -16.62 -3.16 14.08
N SER A 91 -16.98 -4.42 14.32
CA SER A 91 -17.36 -5.37 13.27
C SER A 91 -18.65 -6.08 13.67
N GLY A 92 -19.59 -6.19 12.73
CA GLY A 92 -20.73 -7.09 12.85
C GLY A 92 -20.34 -8.55 12.55
N GLU A 93 -21.30 -9.45 12.76
CA GLU A 93 -21.23 -10.83 12.32
C GLU A 93 -21.07 -10.90 10.79
N ARG A 94 -20.23 -11.82 10.32
CA ARG A 94 -19.98 -12.06 8.89
C ARG A 94 -20.00 -13.56 8.63
N HIS A 95 -20.86 -14.00 7.72
CA HIS A 95 -20.83 -15.37 7.21
C HIS A 95 -20.01 -15.39 5.92
N ILE A 96 -18.91 -16.16 5.91
CA ILE A 96 -18.14 -16.42 4.70
C ILE A 96 -18.47 -17.86 4.27
N LEU A 97 -19.23 -18.00 3.19
CA LEU A 97 -19.66 -19.30 2.67
C LEU A 97 -18.82 -19.68 1.45
N LEU A 98 -18.26 -20.89 1.47
CA LEU A 98 -17.67 -21.51 0.28
C LEU A 98 -18.65 -22.56 -0.20
N VAL A 99 -19.24 -22.35 -1.38
CA VAL A 99 -20.26 -23.23 -1.94
C VAL A 99 -19.68 -23.98 -3.13
N ASP A 100 -19.77 -25.32 -3.11
CA ASP A 100 -19.50 -26.15 -4.28
C ASP A 100 -20.81 -26.35 -5.06
N PRO A 101 -20.93 -25.89 -6.32
CA PRO A 101 -22.17 -26.04 -7.07
C PRO A 101 -22.51 -27.51 -7.33
N PRO A 102 -23.79 -27.91 -7.16
CA PRO A 102 -24.19 -29.32 -7.27
C PRO A 102 -24.02 -29.80 -8.71
N ILE A 103 -23.80 -31.10 -8.87
CA ILE A 103 -23.83 -31.76 -10.17
C ILE A 103 -25.30 -31.92 -10.57
N ILE A 104 -25.69 -31.33 -11.70
CA ILE A 104 -27.05 -31.39 -12.26
C ILE A 104 -27.21 -32.63 -13.15
N ASP A 105 -26.13 -33.05 -13.82
CA ASP A 105 -26.13 -34.27 -14.63
C ASP A 105 -24.90 -35.11 -14.32
N GLY A 106 -25.13 -36.28 -13.72
CA GLY A 106 -24.07 -37.22 -13.33
C GLY A 106 -23.39 -37.93 -14.50
N ALA A 107 -24.02 -38.00 -15.68
CA ALA A 107 -23.44 -38.64 -16.86
C ALA A 107 -22.46 -37.71 -17.59
N THR A 108 -22.78 -36.42 -17.63
CA THR A 108 -21.93 -35.40 -18.29
C THR A 108 -21.03 -34.65 -17.32
N GLY A 109 -21.27 -34.75 -16.01
CA GLY A 109 -20.60 -33.97 -14.98
C GLY A 109 -21.01 -32.49 -14.97
N THR A 110 -22.11 -32.14 -15.64
CA THR A 110 -22.58 -30.75 -15.73
C THR A 110 -22.94 -30.24 -14.34
N ARG A 111 -22.35 -29.12 -13.94
CA ARG A 111 -22.58 -28.47 -12.64
C ARG A 111 -23.56 -27.31 -12.77
N GLY A 112 -24.29 -27.05 -11.68
CA GLY A 112 -25.12 -25.87 -11.55
C GLY A 112 -24.31 -24.58 -11.53
N SER A 113 -24.97 -23.48 -11.87
CA SER A 113 -24.34 -22.17 -11.79
C SER A 113 -24.11 -21.78 -10.34
N ALA A 114 -22.91 -21.32 -10.03
CA ALA A 114 -22.57 -20.78 -8.71
C ALA A 114 -23.36 -19.52 -8.36
N LEU A 115 -23.83 -18.77 -9.37
CA LEU A 115 -24.58 -17.52 -9.17
C LEU A 115 -26.00 -17.77 -8.65
N THR A 116 -26.65 -18.86 -9.07
CA THR A 116 -28.00 -19.23 -8.64
C THR A 116 -28.08 -19.84 -7.23
N LEU A 117 -26.95 -20.18 -6.61
CA LEU A 117 -26.90 -20.77 -5.26
C LEU A 117 -26.73 -19.72 -4.15
N ALA A 118 -26.47 -18.47 -4.53
CA ALA A 118 -26.17 -17.37 -3.62
C ALA A 118 -27.36 -16.41 -3.40
N GLU A 119 -28.52 -16.71 -4.01
CA GLU A 119 -29.82 -16.05 -3.77
C GLU A 119 -30.60 -16.81 -2.68
#